data_AF-A0A538CWV8-F1
#
_entry.id   AF-A0A538CWV8-F1
#
_cell.length_a   1.000
_cell.length_b   1.000
_cell.length_c   1.000
_cell.angle_alpha   90.00
_cell.angle_beta   90.00
_cell.angle_gamma   90.00
#
_symmetry.space_group_name_H-M   'P 1'
#
loop_
_entity.id
_entity.type
_entity.pdbx_description
1 polymer ?
#
loop_
_entity_poly.entity_id
_entity_poly.type
_entity_poly.pdbx_seq_one_letter_code
_entity_poly.pdbx_strand_id
1 'polypeptide(L)'
;MGTSFGRGGATTFQQDLQNSDCILIMGSNMAEQHPVGFQWVMEAKLRGAKIIHVDPRFTRTSAMAHLHVPIRAGTDIVFLGGLISYVIEHGREFREYVKHYTNARALIDKEFRDTEDLDGLFSGWQPDDELYEVSTWGYAGTSGELTAGKQEQSGDVSGHQAHGAHGMGQDFEHGEPPEVDWDLE
;
A
#
# COMPACT_ATOMS: atom_id res chain seq x y z
N MET A 1 -5.97 1.92 -1.76
CA MET A 1 -7.09 1.05 -1.33
C MET A 1 -7.77 0.35 -2.49
N GLY A 2 -8.25 1.07 -3.51
CA GLY A 2 -8.91 0.47 -4.68
C GLY A 2 -8.10 -0.61 -5.38
N THR A 3 -6.81 -0.35 -5.66
CA THR A 3 -5.90 -1.30 -6.32
C THR A 3 -5.54 -2.49 -5.44
N SER A 4 -5.31 -2.27 -4.14
CA SER A 4 -4.88 -3.33 -3.21
C SER A 4 -6.00 -4.28 -2.77
N PHE A 5 -7.24 -3.78 -2.62
CA PHE A 5 -8.37 -4.53 -2.05
C PHE A 5 -9.59 -4.62 -2.98
N GLY A 6 -9.51 -4.10 -4.20
CA GLY A 6 -10.65 -4.01 -5.12
C GLY A 6 -11.73 -3.00 -4.70
N ARG A 7 -11.50 -2.20 -3.63
CA ARG A 7 -12.44 -1.17 -3.15
C ARG A 7 -11.73 0.00 -2.47
N GLY A 8 -12.27 1.21 -2.64
CA GLY A 8 -11.71 2.44 -2.08
C GLY A 8 -12.24 2.86 -0.70
N GLY A 9 -13.33 2.25 -0.21
CA GLY A 9 -13.94 2.59 1.08
C GLY A 9 -13.24 1.96 2.28
N ALA A 10 -13.52 2.48 3.49
CA ALA A 10 -12.99 1.99 4.76
C ALA A 10 -13.20 0.48 4.94
N THR A 11 -12.18 -0.24 5.43
CA THR A 11 -12.22 -1.70 5.51
C THR A 11 -13.23 -2.23 6.52
N THR A 12 -13.43 -1.49 7.62
CA THR A 12 -14.31 -1.83 8.74
C THR A 12 -15.27 -0.68 9.08
N PHE A 13 -16.25 -0.96 9.95
CA PHE A 13 -17.10 0.08 10.54
C PHE A 13 -16.36 0.84 11.63
N GLN A 14 -16.63 2.14 11.78
CA GLN A 14 -15.90 2.96 12.74
C GLN A 14 -16.15 2.55 14.20
N GLN A 15 -17.33 1.99 14.48
CA GLN A 15 -17.67 1.40 15.77
C GLN A 15 -16.76 0.22 16.13
N ASP A 16 -16.21 -0.48 15.15
CA ASP A 16 -15.38 -1.66 15.39
C ASP A 16 -13.99 -1.30 15.94
N LEU A 17 -13.58 -0.03 15.84
CA LEU A 17 -12.35 0.47 16.48
C LEU A 17 -12.34 0.20 17.99
N GLN A 18 -13.50 0.18 18.64
CA GLN A 18 -13.61 -0.10 20.07
C GLN A 18 -13.08 -1.49 20.48
N ASN A 19 -12.96 -2.41 19.53
CA ASN A 19 -12.49 -3.80 19.72
C ASN A 19 -11.00 -3.97 19.44
N SER A 20 -10.28 -2.92 19.07
CA SER A 20 -8.86 -2.99 18.73
C SER A 20 -7.98 -3.00 19.98
N ASP A 21 -6.93 -3.83 20.00
CA ASP A 21 -5.88 -3.77 21.04
C ASP A 21 -4.85 -2.65 20.77
N CYS A 22 -4.76 -2.20 19.52
CA CYS A 22 -3.88 -1.11 19.10
C CYS A 22 -4.52 -0.32 17.96
N ILE A 23 -4.45 1.00 18.03
CA ILE A 23 -4.94 1.92 17.00
C ILE A 23 -3.78 2.84 16.59
N LEU A 24 -3.43 2.78 15.32
CA LEU A 24 -2.50 3.70 14.68
C LEU A 24 -3.30 4.77 13.93
N ILE A 25 -3.18 6.03 14.36
CA ILE A 25 -3.75 7.19 13.67
C ILE A 25 -2.59 7.91 12.98
N MET A 26 -2.55 7.91 11.67
CA MET A 26 -1.46 8.51 10.89
C MET A 26 -1.99 9.60 9.96
N GLY A 27 -1.44 10.81 10.06
CA GLY A 27 -1.80 11.97 9.23
C GLY A 27 -3.21 12.53 9.47
N SER A 28 -3.92 12.09 10.51
CA SER A 28 -5.32 12.49 10.78
C SER A 28 -5.45 13.23 12.11
N ASN A 29 -6.23 14.32 12.13
CA ASN A 29 -6.63 15.02 13.35
C ASN A 29 -8.06 14.63 13.75
N MET A 30 -8.24 13.33 13.99
CA MET A 30 -9.53 12.68 14.19
C MET A 30 -10.33 13.28 15.36
N ALA A 31 -9.68 13.70 16.45
CA ALA A 31 -10.35 14.29 17.60
C ALA A 31 -11.10 15.60 17.27
N GLU A 32 -10.61 16.37 16.30
CA GLU A 32 -11.24 17.63 15.89
C GLU A 32 -12.12 17.45 14.64
N GLN A 33 -11.67 16.66 13.67
CA GLN A 33 -12.34 16.52 12.37
C GLN A 33 -13.46 15.46 12.37
N HIS A 34 -13.34 14.45 13.22
CA HIS A 34 -14.26 13.30 13.27
C HIS A 34 -14.61 12.93 14.72
N PRO A 35 -15.11 13.87 15.55
CA PRO A 35 -15.30 13.64 16.98
C PRO A 35 -16.27 12.48 17.29
N VAL A 36 -17.29 12.28 16.46
CA VAL A 36 -18.22 11.14 16.57
C VAL A 36 -17.52 9.81 16.29
N GLY A 37 -16.53 9.77 15.39
CA GLY A 37 -15.72 8.58 15.17
C GLY A 37 -14.70 8.37 16.30
N PHE A 38 -14.12 9.46 16.79
CA PHE A 38 -13.07 9.45 17.81
C PHE A 38 -13.55 8.90 19.16
N GLN A 39 -14.85 8.95 19.44
CA GLN A 39 -15.42 8.32 20.63
C GLN A 39 -15.05 6.82 20.70
N TRP A 40 -15.04 6.09 19.57
CA TRP A 40 -14.73 4.66 19.55
C TRP A 40 -13.24 4.37 19.76
N VAL A 41 -12.36 5.29 19.37
CA VAL A 41 -10.93 5.24 19.73
C VAL A 41 -10.76 5.40 21.24
N MET A 42 -11.55 6.28 21.86
CA MET A 42 -11.52 6.49 23.30
C MET A 42 -12.09 5.30 24.07
N GLU A 43 -13.16 4.67 23.59
CA GLU A 43 -13.68 3.41 24.15
C GLU A 43 -12.62 2.30 24.07
N ALA A 44 -11.93 2.14 22.94
CA ALA A 44 -10.82 1.20 22.81
C ALA A 44 -9.72 1.49 23.84
N LYS A 45 -9.33 2.76 23.97
CA LYS A 45 -8.33 3.21 24.95
C LYS A 45 -8.73 2.87 26.38
N LEU A 46 -9.99 3.09 26.77
CA LEU A 46 -10.52 2.74 28.09
C LEU A 46 -10.49 1.22 28.35
N ARG A 47 -10.64 0.41 27.30
CA ARG A 47 -10.50 -1.05 27.35
C ARG A 47 -9.04 -1.53 27.37
N GLY A 48 -8.08 -0.64 27.25
CA GLY A 48 -6.64 -0.95 27.33
C GLY A 48 -5.89 -0.86 26.00
N ALA A 49 -6.56 -0.46 24.91
CA ALA A 49 -5.92 -0.34 23.61
C ALA A 49 -4.78 0.68 23.60
N LYS A 50 -3.66 0.36 22.95
CA LYS A 50 -2.59 1.33 22.70
C LYS A 50 -2.97 2.26 21.55
N ILE A 51 -2.76 3.55 21.74
CA ILE A 51 -3.11 4.58 20.76
C ILE A 51 -1.81 5.25 20.34
N ILE A 52 -1.48 5.16 19.06
CA ILE A 52 -0.28 5.75 18.47
C ILE A 52 -0.73 6.81 17.48
N HIS A 53 -0.20 8.02 17.58
CA HIS A 53 -0.50 9.11 16.67
C HIS A 53 0.76 9.55 15.94
N VAL A 54 0.77 9.38 14.61
CA VAL A 54 1.87 9.77 13.72
C VAL A 54 1.43 11.04 12.98
N ASP A 55 1.96 12.19 13.40
CA ASP A 55 1.69 13.49 12.78
C ASP A 55 2.85 14.44 13.08
N PRO A 56 3.35 15.22 12.11
CA PRO A 56 4.37 16.24 12.34
C PRO A 56 3.96 17.28 13.39
N ARG A 57 2.65 17.48 13.60
CA ARG A 57 2.09 18.46 14.53
C ARG A 57 1.55 17.76 15.77
N PHE A 58 1.71 18.42 16.90
CA PHE A 58 1.02 18.04 18.12
C PHE A 58 -0.41 18.62 18.12
N THR A 59 -1.42 17.76 18.08
CA THR A 59 -2.85 18.12 17.98
C THR A 59 -3.64 17.59 19.18
N ARG A 60 -4.95 17.86 19.24
CA ARG A 60 -5.84 17.21 20.24
C ARG A 60 -5.83 15.69 20.12
N THR A 61 -5.66 15.17 18.92
CA THR A 61 -5.52 13.72 18.70
C THR A 61 -4.24 13.21 19.38
N SER A 62 -3.12 13.93 19.23
CA SER A 62 -1.84 13.61 19.87
C SER A 62 -1.94 13.64 21.40
N ALA A 63 -2.62 14.65 21.95
CA ALA A 63 -2.82 14.80 23.39
C ALA A 63 -3.59 13.62 24.02
N MET A 64 -4.37 12.90 23.22
CA MET A 64 -5.14 11.73 23.65
C MET A 64 -4.43 10.40 23.33
N ALA A 65 -3.31 10.42 22.61
CA ALA A 65 -2.54 9.22 22.29
C ALA A 65 -1.65 8.77 23.46
N HIS A 66 -1.19 7.52 23.42
CA HIS A 66 -0.15 7.01 24.33
C HIS A 66 1.25 7.34 23.80
N LEU A 67 1.41 7.31 22.48
CA LEU A 67 2.65 7.65 21.79
C LEU A 67 2.33 8.64 20.67
N HIS A 68 3.01 9.79 20.69
CA HIS A 68 3.06 10.71 19.57
C HIS A 68 4.38 10.54 18.84
N VAL A 69 4.32 10.33 17.53
CA VAL A 69 5.48 10.16 16.65
C VAL A 69 5.55 11.36 15.70
N PRO A 70 6.36 12.39 16.03
CA PRO A 70 6.53 13.57 15.20
C PRO A 70 7.45 13.29 14.01
N ILE A 71 6.91 12.70 12.94
CA ILE A 71 7.65 12.51 11.70
C ILE A 71 7.91 13.84 10.99
N ARG A 72 8.92 13.88 10.11
CA ARG A 72 9.08 15.00 9.17
C ARG A 72 7.95 14.93 8.14
N ALA A 73 7.39 16.08 7.77
CA ALA A 73 6.36 16.13 6.74
C ALA A 73 6.88 15.52 5.42
N GLY A 74 6.08 14.60 4.83
CA GLY A 74 6.42 13.91 3.59
C GLY A 74 7.29 12.66 3.76
N THR A 75 7.58 12.22 5.00
CA THR A 75 8.37 10.99 5.25
C THR A 75 7.52 9.78 5.65
N ASP A 76 6.23 9.80 5.33
CA ASP A 76 5.27 8.75 5.64
C ASP A 76 5.67 7.39 5.04
N ILE A 77 6.12 7.39 3.77
CA ILE A 77 6.56 6.17 3.07
C ILE A 77 7.78 5.56 3.77
N VAL A 78 8.75 6.37 4.18
CA VAL A 78 9.95 5.90 4.87
C VAL A 78 9.60 5.34 6.26
N PHE A 79 8.69 6.01 6.98
CA PHE A 79 8.21 5.52 8.28
C PHE A 79 7.52 4.16 8.17
N LEU A 80 6.60 4.00 7.21
CA LEU A 80 5.92 2.72 6.97
C LEU A 80 6.89 1.65 6.45
N GLY A 81 7.81 2.03 5.56
CA GLY A 81 8.85 1.13 5.05
C GLY A 81 9.73 0.57 6.16
N GLY A 82 10.17 1.42 7.10
CA GLY A 82 10.95 0.97 8.27
C GLY A 82 10.14 0.05 9.20
N LEU A 83 8.84 0.31 9.39
CA LEU A 83 7.99 -0.59 10.17
C LEU A 83 7.82 -1.95 9.48
N ILE A 84 7.62 -1.96 8.16
CA ILE A 84 7.47 -3.18 7.36
C ILE A 84 8.77 -4.00 7.37
N SER A 85 9.93 -3.37 7.13
CA SER A 85 11.23 -4.06 7.19
C SER A 85 11.46 -4.66 8.58
N TYR A 86 11.18 -3.91 9.66
CA TYR A 86 11.29 -4.44 11.02
C TYR A 86 10.38 -5.67 11.24
N VAL A 87 9.13 -5.62 10.77
CA VAL A 87 8.18 -6.73 10.90
C VAL A 87 8.70 -7.98 10.18
N ILE A 88 9.19 -7.83 8.95
CA ILE A 88 9.68 -8.95 8.11
C ILE A 88 10.98 -9.52 8.68
N GLU A 89 11.97 -8.66 8.96
CA GLU A 89 13.29 -9.08 9.49
C GLU A 89 13.20 -9.83 10.82
N HIS A 90 12.13 -9.59 11.59
CA HIS A 90 11.92 -10.21 12.89
C HIS A 90 10.81 -11.28 12.89
N GLY A 91 10.29 -11.66 11.72
CA GLY A 91 9.25 -12.69 11.58
C GLY A 91 7.97 -12.39 12.39
N ARG A 92 7.55 -11.11 12.42
CA ARG A 92 6.39 -10.64 13.20
C ARG A 92 5.10 -10.52 12.37
N GLU A 93 5.16 -10.86 11.09
CA GLU A 93 4.00 -10.88 10.22
C GLU A 93 3.10 -12.09 10.49
N PHE A 94 1.83 -11.97 10.12
CA PHE A 94 0.95 -13.13 10.07
C PHE A 94 1.21 -13.92 8.78
N ARG A 95 2.22 -14.81 8.81
CA ARG A 95 2.72 -15.54 7.64
C ARG A 95 1.63 -16.25 6.84
N GLU A 96 0.75 -16.99 7.51
CA GLU A 96 -0.36 -17.69 6.85
C GLU A 96 -1.29 -16.73 6.10
N TYR A 97 -1.56 -15.55 6.68
CA TYR A 97 -2.38 -14.55 6.01
C TYR A 97 -1.68 -14.03 4.75
N VAL A 98 -0.40 -13.67 4.86
CA VAL A 98 0.42 -13.20 3.73
C VAL A 98 0.45 -14.26 2.62
N LYS A 99 0.70 -15.52 2.97
CA LYS A 99 0.79 -16.65 2.04
C LYS A 99 -0.53 -16.93 1.31
N HIS A 100 -1.66 -16.85 1.98
CA HIS A 100 -2.93 -17.35 1.43
C HIS A 100 -3.90 -16.27 0.95
N TYR A 101 -3.75 -15.03 1.41
CA TYR A 101 -4.72 -13.95 1.17
C TYR A 101 -4.09 -12.69 0.57
N THR A 102 -2.85 -12.80 0.07
CA THR A 102 -2.17 -11.73 -0.66
C THR A 102 -1.52 -12.27 -1.94
N ASN A 103 -0.99 -11.38 -2.76
CA ASN A 103 -0.21 -11.71 -3.97
C ASN A 103 1.29 -11.91 -3.69
N ALA A 104 1.74 -11.96 -2.43
CA ALA A 104 3.18 -12.08 -2.09
C ALA A 104 3.87 -13.30 -2.71
N ARG A 105 3.09 -14.32 -3.11
CA ARG A 105 3.57 -15.55 -3.76
C ARG A 105 3.75 -15.42 -5.25
N ALA A 106 3.10 -14.46 -5.88
CA ALA A 106 3.13 -14.29 -7.32
C ALA A 106 4.53 -13.83 -7.73
N LEU A 107 5.16 -14.63 -8.58
CA LEU A 107 6.47 -14.31 -9.11
C LEU A 107 6.33 -13.22 -10.17
N ILE A 108 7.24 -12.25 -10.14
CA ILE A 108 7.42 -11.27 -11.21
C ILE A 108 8.25 -11.88 -12.34
N ASP A 109 8.16 -11.31 -13.54
CA ASP A 109 9.01 -11.71 -14.66
C ASP A 109 10.50 -11.61 -14.26
N LYS A 110 11.27 -12.64 -14.59
CA LYS A 110 12.71 -12.72 -14.28
C LYS A 110 13.55 -11.63 -14.97
N GLU A 111 13.03 -11.04 -16.05
CA GLU A 111 13.68 -9.96 -16.78
C GLU A 111 13.37 -8.58 -16.16
N PHE A 112 12.49 -8.52 -15.15
CA PHE A 112 12.30 -7.30 -14.35
C PHE A 112 13.60 -6.93 -13.63
N ARG A 113 13.93 -5.64 -13.66
CA ARG A 113 15.04 -5.09 -12.87
C ARG A 113 14.58 -3.82 -12.18
N ASP A 114 14.85 -3.73 -10.88
CA ASP A 114 14.48 -2.58 -10.06
C ASP A 114 15.56 -1.48 -10.17
N THR A 115 15.21 -0.31 -9.67
CA THR A 115 16.03 0.90 -9.55
C THR A 115 17.37 0.68 -8.85
N GLU A 116 17.48 -0.28 -7.94
CA GLU A 116 18.74 -0.64 -7.30
C GLU A 116 19.74 -1.31 -8.24
N ASP A 117 19.25 -2.03 -9.26
CA ASP A 117 20.08 -2.73 -10.24
C ASP A 117 20.45 -1.86 -11.45
N LEU A 118 19.74 -0.74 -11.64
CA LEU A 118 19.74 0.06 -12.85
C LEU A 118 19.92 1.57 -12.58
N ASP A 119 20.69 1.90 -11.53
CA ASP A 119 21.10 3.29 -11.20
C ASP A 119 19.92 4.28 -11.12
N GLY A 120 18.82 3.84 -10.51
CA GLY A 120 17.61 4.64 -10.33
C GLY A 120 16.55 4.49 -11.42
N LEU A 121 16.74 3.60 -12.40
CA LEU A 121 15.77 3.32 -13.47
C LEU A 121 15.19 1.90 -13.35
N PHE A 122 14.01 1.66 -13.89
CA PHE A 122 13.46 0.30 -14.01
C PHE A 122 13.86 -0.36 -15.34
N SER A 123 13.70 -1.68 -15.46
CA SER A 123 13.81 -2.36 -16.75
C SER A 123 12.87 -1.74 -17.79
N GLY A 124 13.35 -1.61 -19.02
CA GLY A 124 12.58 -1.07 -20.13
C GLY A 124 12.71 0.44 -20.39
N TRP A 125 13.56 1.16 -19.65
CA TRP A 125 13.85 2.57 -19.94
C TRP A 125 14.44 2.77 -21.35
N GLN A 126 13.83 3.69 -22.11
CA GLN A 126 14.26 4.11 -23.43
C GLN A 126 14.75 5.57 -23.35
N PRO A 127 16.07 5.83 -23.35
CA PRO A 127 16.62 7.17 -23.17
C PRO A 127 16.21 8.17 -24.25
N ASP A 128 16.04 7.70 -25.48
CA ASP A 128 15.74 8.58 -26.63
C ASP A 128 14.31 9.13 -26.58
N ASP A 129 13.38 8.32 -26.08
CA ASP A 129 11.96 8.66 -26.02
C ASP A 129 11.51 9.09 -24.59
N GLU A 130 12.41 8.99 -23.61
CA GLU A 130 12.14 9.18 -22.18
C GLU A 130 10.91 8.37 -21.69
N LEU A 131 10.78 7.16 -22.23
CA LEU A 131 9.64 6.27 -22.05
C LEU A 131 10.05 4.91 -21.50
N TYR A 132 9.11 4.22 -20.83
CA TYR A 132 9.28 2.85 -20.39
C TYR A 132 8.54 1.88 -21.31
N GLU A 133 9.25 0.86 -21.76
CA GLU A 133 8.68 -0.37 -22.30
C GLU A 133 8.45 -1.34 -21.14
N VAL A 134 7.19 -1.53 -20.75
CA VAL A 134 6.83 -2.19 -19.50
C VAL A 134 6.65 -3.72 -19.61
N SER A 135 7.00 -4.36 -20.74
CA SER A 135 6.75 -5.80 -20.96
C SER A 135 7.26 -6.70 -19.84
N THR A 136 8.32 -6.29 -19.15
CA THR A 136 8.96 -7.04 -18.06
C THR A 136 8.32 -6.83 -16.69
N TRP A 137 7.33 -5.94 -16.53
CA TRP A 137 6.77 -5.59 -15.21
C TRP A 137 5.62 -6.53 -14.78
N GLY A 138 5.34 -7.55 -15.58
CA GLY A 138 4.23 -8.49 -15.38
C GLY A 138 4.56 -9.61 -14.41
N TYR A 139 3.54 -10.41 -14.09
CA TYR A 139 3.76 -11.66 -13.37
C TYR A 139 4.31 -12.74 -14.31
N ALA A 140 5.19 -13.58 -13.79
CA ALA A 140 5.69 -14.75 -14.51
C ALA A 140 4.55 -15.68 -14.90
N GLY A 141 4.62 -16.23 -16.12
CA GLY A 141 3.58 -17.10 -16.68
C GLY A 141 2.33 -16.39 -17.19
N THR A 142 2.25 -15.05 -17.10
CA THR A 142 1.14 -14.28 -17.67
C THR A 142 1.49 -13.72 -19.04
N SER A 143 0.56 -13.82 -20.01
CA SER A 143 0.72 -13.29 -21.36
C SER A 143 -0.33 -12.22 -21.64
N GLY A 144 0.10 -11.00 -21.99
CA GLY A 144 -0.78 -9.88 -22.36
C GLY A 144 -0.04 -8.53 -22.34
N GLU A 145 -0.60 -7.51 -23.01
CA GLU A 145 -0.07 -6.14 -22.89
C GLU A 145 -0.43 -5.60 -21.50
N LEU A 146 0.59 -5.21 -20.72
CA LEU A 146 0.39 -4.34 -19.57
C LEU A 146 -0.11 -2.99 -20.09
N THR A 147 -1.30 -2.57 -19.65
CA THR A 147 -1.90 -1.29 -20.09
C THR A 147 -1.21 -0.06 -19.50
N ALA A 148 -0.16 -0.25 -18.70
CA ALA A 148 0.64 0.83 -18.15
C ALA A 148 1.44 1.51 -19.29
N GLY A 149 1.04 2.72 -19.69
CA GLY A 149 1.92 3.61 -20.44
C GLY A 149 1.39 4.21 -21.74
N LYS A 150 0.31 3.70 -22.36
CA LYS A 150 -0.17 4.29 -23.64
C LYS A 150 -1.04 5.56 -23.48
N GLN A 151 -1.50 5.93 -22.28
CA GLN A 151 -2.47 7.04 -22.12
C GLN A 151 -2.09 8.18 -21.16
N GLU A 152 -0.96 8.13 -20.45
CA GLU A 152 -0.57 9.18 -19.48
C GLU A 152 0.56 10.11 -19.96
N GLN A 153 0.62 10.43 -21.26
CA GLN A 153 1.54 11.46 -21.78
C GLN A 153 0.86 12.56 -22.61
N SER A 154 -0.39 12.91 -22.29
CA SER A 154 -0.97 14.19 -22.75
C SER A 154 -1.63 14.92 -21.59
N GLY A 155 -1.12 16.10 -21.27
CA GLY A 155 -1.65 16.95 -20.22
C GLY A 155 -3.06 17.46 -20.53
N ASP A 156 -4.00 17.15 -19.63
CA ASP A 156 -5.05 18.06 -19.19
C ASP A 156 -5.54 17.59 -17.80
N VAL A 157 -5.53 18.49 -16.82
CA VAL A 157 -5.83 18.18 -15.40
C VAL A 157 -7.28 18.53 -15.12
N SER A 158 -8.21 17.81 -15.77
CA SER A 158 -9.62 17.85 -15.38
C SER A 158 -10.34 16.54 -15.74
N GLY A 159 -10.57 15.70 -14.72
CA GLY A 159 -11.50 14.56 -14.80
C GLY A 159 -10.84 13.19 -14.65
N HIS A 160 -11.26 12.46 -13.59
CA HIS A 160 -11.07 11.03 -13.36
C HIS A 160 -9.65 10.48 -13.61
N GLN A 161 -8.80 10.73 -12.62
CA GLN A 161 -7.45 10.18 -12.47
C GLN A 161 -7.44 8.65 -12.62
N ALA A 162 -6.67 8.13 -13.58
CA ALA A 162 -6.32 6.73 -13.66
C ALA A 162 -5.18 6.46 -12.67
N HIS A 163 -5.37 5.45 -11.84
CA HIS A 163 -4.37 4.96 -10.90
C HIS A 163 -3.43 3.99 -11.62
N GLY A 164 -2.16 4.00 -11.20
CA GLY A 164 -1.05 3.29 -11.82
C GLY A 164 -1.27 1.80 -12.14
N ALA A 165 -0.52 1.39 -13.16
CA ALA A 165 -0.19 0.05 -13.62
C ALA A 165 -0.92 -1.15 -12.99
N HIS A 166 -2.24 -1.31 -13.22
CA HIS A 166 -2.91 -2.57 -12.93
C HIS A 166 -3.99 -2.90 -13.96
N GLY A 167 -3.60 -3.74 -14.91
CA GLY A 167 -4.49 -4.43 -15.85
C GLY A 167 -3.70 -4.92 -17.05
N MET A 168 -3.53 -6.24 -17.19
CA MET A 168 -3.32 -6.77 -18.54
C MET A 168 -4.62 -6.57 -19.29
N GLY A 169 -4.55 -5.79 -20.36
CA GLY A 169 -5.70 -5.55 -21.22
C GLY A 169 -5.82 -6.70 -22.19
N GLN A 170 -6.61 -7.74 -21.88
CA GLN A 170 -7.44 -8.49 -22.84
C GLN A 170 -8.20 -9.64 -22.18
N ASP A 171 -9.31 -10.01 -22.84
CA ASP A 171 -10.27 -11.04 -22.47
C ASP A 171 -9.59 -12.38 -22.11
N PHE A 172 -9.67 -12.77 -20.85
CA PHE A 172 -9.23 -14.08 -20.39
C PHE A 172 -10.27 -15.13 -20.81
N GLU A 173 -10.01 -15.93 -21.86
CA GLU A 173 -10.85 -17.10 -22.17
C GLU A 173 -10.75 -18.16 -21.05
N HIS A 174 -9.59 -18.26 -20.40
CA HIS A 174 -9.38 -18.98 -19.14
C HIS A 174 -8.21 -18.33 -18.39
N GLY A 175 -8.49 -17.55 -17.33
CA GLY A 175 -7.46 -16.84 -16.55
C GLY A 175 -6.60 -17.80 -15.72
N GLU A 176 -5.55 -18.35 -16.33
CA GLU A 176 -4.56 -19.14 -15.60
C GLU A 176 -3.84 -18.24 -14.59
N PRO A 177 -3.69 -18.69 -13.33
CA PRO A 177 -3.01 -17.90 -12.30
C PRO A 177 -1.52 -17.73 -12.65
N PRO A 178 -0.89 -16.63 -12.20
CA PRO A 178 0.55 -16.45 -12.37
C PRO A 178 1.34 -17.58 -11.69
N GLU A 179 2.59 -17.74 -12.09
CA GLU A 179 3.53 -18.62 -11.37
C GLU A 179 3.68 -18.14 -9.92
N VAL A 180 3.74 -19.10 -9.00
CA VAL A 180 3.81 -18.81 -7.57
C VAL A 180 4.90 -19.64 -6.89
N ASP A 181 5.59 -19.02 -5.94
CA ASP A 181 6.39 -19.73 -4.95
C ASP A 181 5.46 -20.30 -3.86
N TRP A 182 5.42 -21.62 -3.72
CA TRP A 182 4.57 -22.30 -2.73
C TRP A 182 5.14 -22.28 -1.33
N ASP A 183 6.44 -22.13 -1.19
CA ASP A 183 7.09 -22.21 0.09
C ASP A 183 7.12 -20.83 0.74
N LEU A 184 7.34 -19.76 -0.05
CA LEU A 184 7.68 -18.43 0.47
C LEU A 184 8.73 -18.62 1.56
N GLU A 185 9.93 -19.09 1.20
CA GLU A 185 11.03 -19.14 2.18
C GLU A 185 11.60 -17.75 2.44
#